data_AF-A0A438FLS1-F1
#
_entry.id   AF-A0A438FLS1-F1
#
_cell.length_a   1.000
_cell.length_b   1.000
_cell.length_c   1.000
_cell.angle_alpha   90.00
_cell.angle_beta   90.00
_cell.angle_gamma   90.00
#
_symmetry.space_group_name_H-M   'P 1'
#
loop_
_entity.id
_entity.type
_entity.pdbx_description
1 polymer ?
#
loop_
_entity_poly.entity_id
_entity_poly.type
_entity_poly.pdbx_seq_one_letter_code
_entity_poly.pdbx_strand_id
1 'polypeptide(L)'
;MGDGWTDNRQRTLINFLVYCPKGISFVKFVDTSNIVKDATNLFQLFDEVIEWVGPLNVVHIVTDNAANYVATGRLISQKHNHINWSPCAAHCLNLIFKDIGKMDHVAELVRRASNVTIFVYNHVALLSWLRKREGWTEILRHGATRFATTFIALKSLHDHKHDLQALVTSKFFVDSRYSKDYKNKVAVSIILDNRFWNDCLIVVNLMSPLMRLLRIVDCDERPSMGYVYEGMYRVHLGIKKLFNYNERLYKPYTKIIKQRWDQQLKKSIHSAAYWLNPCFQYDQENFCNKPNVIGGVMDVIDQKVLKGKLETMNEMKLFRDRLGSFGRELAYSSREVLQPVDDDQPAELDVKELESLLYEEGSILINEVEGSSSHIDDEDGGDVAIEGLDVENFGFPNAHAQSPYSNFQNE
;
A
#
# COMPACT_ATOMS: atom_id res chain seq x y z
N MET A 1 14.38 -6.14 -10.76
CA MET A 1 13.61 -6.36 -9.52
C MET A 1 13.85 -7.78 -9.03
N GLY A 2 13.96 -7.98 -7.73
CA GLY A 2 14.00 -9.31 -7.11
C GLY A 2 12.78 -9.48 -6.21
N ASP A 3 11.94 -10.47 -6.51
CA ASP A 3 10.73 -10.78 -5.74
C ASP A 3 10.86 -12.16 -5.11
N GLY A 4 10.87 -12.21 -3.77
CA GLY A 4 11.06 -13.42 -2.99
C GLY A 4 9.79 -13.81 -2.26
N TRP A 5 9.38 -15.07 -2.39
CA TRP A 5 8.29 -15.63 -1.58
C TRP A 5 8.61 -17.03 -1.10
N THR A 6 7.98 -17.40 0.01
CA THR A 6 8.02 -18.75 0.58
C THR A 6 6.66 -19.40 0.37
N ASP A 7 6.63 -20.60 -0.21
CA ASP A 7 5.40 -21.36 -0.37
C ASP A 7 5.02 -22.15 0.90
N ASN A 8 3.83 -22.75 0.91
CA ASN A 8 3.33 -23.53 2.05
C ASN A 8 4.16 -24.80 2.36
N ARG A 9 5.07 -25.19 1.45
CA ARG A 9 6.00 -26.30 1.64
C ARG A 9 7.38 -25.82 2.12
N GLN A 10 7.47 -24.58 2.60
CA GLN A 10 8.71 -23.92 3.02
C GLN A 10 9.74 -23.80 1.90
N ARG A 11 9.31 -23.87 0.63
CA ARG A 11 10.21 -23.59 -0.49
C ARG A 11 10.33 -22.11 -0.70
N THR A 12 11.55 -21.60 -0.79
CA THR A 12 11.77 -20.18 -1.08
C THR A 12 12.28 -19.98 -2.48
N LEU A 13 11.53 -19.23 -3.27
CA LEU A 13 11.90 -18.85 -4.62
C LEU A 13 12.18 -17.35 -4.66
N ILE A 14 13.16 -16.96 -5.47
CA ILE A 14 13.41 -15.56 -5.83
C ILE A 14 13.28 -15.45 -7.35
N ASN A 15 12.33 -14.63 -7.79
CA ASN A 15 12.18 -14.24 -9.19
C ASN A 15 13.00 -13.00 -9.50
N PHE A 16 13.70 -13.03 -10.62
CA PHE A 16 14.38 -11.88 -11.18
C PHE A 16 13.66 -11.39 -12.43
N LEU A 17 13.24 -10.13 -12.38
CA LEU A 17 12.52 -9.43 -13.44
C LEU A 17 13.34 -8.21 -13.88
N VAL A 18 13.40 -7.95 -15.18
CA VAL A 18 14.01 -6.74 -15.75
C VAL A 18 12.93 -5.91 -16.40
N TYR A 19 12.91 -4.63 -16.09
CA TYR A 19 12.03 -3.65 -16.72
C TYR A 19 12.85 -2.78 -17.67
N CYS A 20 12.32 -2.56 -18.88
CA CYS A 20 12.83 -1.57 -19.82
C CYS A 20 11.64 -0.87 -20.52
N PRO A 21 11.88 0.12 -21.39
CA PRO A 21 10.78 0.79 -22.10
C PRO A 21 9.85 -0.12 -22.91
N LYS A 22 10.30 -1.34 -23.27
CA LYS A 22 9.46 -2.33 -23.96
C LYS A 22 8.60 -3.18 -23.03
N GLY A 23 8.69 -2.96 -21.71
CA GLY A 23 7.94 -3.69 -20.69
C GLY A 23 8.82 -4.54 -19.76
N ILE A 24 8.15 -5.40 -18.99
CA ILE A 24 8.77 -6.32 -18.03
C ILE A 24 9.12 -7.64 -18.72
N SER A 25 10.34 -8.14 -18.47
CA SER A 25 10.80 -9.45 -18.89
C SER A 25 11.24 -10.28 -17.71
N PHE A 26 10.79 -11.54 -17.68
CA PHE A 26 11.30 -12.53 -16.74
C PHE A 26 12.71 -12.99 -17.15
N VAL A 27 13.65 -12.97 -16.20
CA VAL A 27 15.04 -13.39 -16.44
C VAL A 27 15.26 -14.82 -15.98
N LYS A 28 15.10 -15.05 -14.67
CA LYS A 28 15.26 -16.37 -14.06
C LYS A 28 14.56 -16.41 -12.71
N PHE A 29 14.32 -17.62 -12.22
CA PHE A 29 14.00 -17.85 -10.82
C PHE A 29 15.14 -18.65 -10.17
N VAL A 30 15.33 -18.48 -8.86
CA VAL A 30 16.32 -19.22 -8.08
C VAL A 30 15.62 -19.86 -6.90
N ASP A 31 15.79 -21.18 -6.76
CA ASP A 31 15.43 -21.89 -5.54
C ASP A 31 16.49 -21.65 -4.47
N THR A 32 16.08 -20.97 -3.40
CA THR A 32 16.92 -20.59 -2.27
C THR A 32 16.57 -21.36 -1.00
N SER A 33 15.80 -22.44 -1.09
CA SER A 33 15.43 -23.28 0.05
C SER A 33 16.62 -23.80 0.85
N ASN A 34 17.71 -24.15 0.17
CA ASN A 34 18.91 -24.69 0.78
C ASN A 34 20.00 -23.63 0.99
N ILE A 35 19.69 -22.36 0.74
CA ILE A 35 20.65 -21.25 0.81
C ILE A 35 20.34 -20.42 2.04
N VAL A 36 21.36 -20.17 2.87
CA VAL A 36 21.24 -19.20 3.97
C VAL A 36 21.03 -17.82 3.35
N LYS A 37 19.88 -17.21 3.59
CA LYS A 37 19.51 -15.89 3.03
C LYS A 37 20.17 -14.73 3.77
N ASP A 38 21.45 -14.84 4.03
CA ASP A 38 22.24 -13.70 4.49
C ASP A 38 22.50 -12.72 3.35
N ALA A 39 23.01 -11.54 3.70
CA ALA A 39 23.24 -10.47 2.74
C ALA A 39 24.28 -10.85 1.66
N THR A 40 25.22 -11.73 1.98
CA THR A 40 26.33 -12.11 1.09
C THR A 40 25.83 -13.03 -0.01
N ASN A 41 25.08 -14.08 0.36
CA ASN A 41 24.54 -15.03 -0.62
C ASN A 41 23.50 -14.35 -1.51
N LEU A 42 22.63 -13.51 -0.94
CA LEU A 42 21.71 -12.71 -1.74
C LEU A 42 22.46 -11.76 -2.69
N PHE A 43 23.50 -11.07 -2.20
CA PHE A 43 24.33 -10.21 -3.04
C PHE A 43 24.91 -10.96 -4.24
N GLN A 44 25.45 -12.16 -4.07
CA GLN A 44 25.97 -12.96 -5.18
C GLN A 44 24.91 -13.25 -6.24
N LEU A 45 23.67 -13.57 -5.83
CA LEU A 45 22.57 -13.82 -6.77
C LEU A 45 22.18 -12.57 -7.56
N PHE A 46 22.06 -11.42 -6.89
CA PHE A 46 21.76 -10.15 -7.56
C PHE A 46 22.91 -9.72 -8.47
N ASP A 47 24.15 -9.88 -8.01
CA ASP A 47 25.35 -9.51 -8.76
C ASP A 47 25.48 -10.33 -10.05
N GLU A 48 25.22 -11.64 -10.01
CA GLU A 48 25.19 -12.48 -11.20
C GLU A 48 24.18 -11.97 -12.25
N VAL A 49 23.00 -11.53 -11.81
CA VAL A 49 21.99 -10.95 -12.69
C VAL A 49 22.44 -9.59 -13.25
N ILE A 50 23.09 -8.75 -12.44
CA ILE A 50 23.64 -7.47 -12.89
C ILE A 50 24.70 -7.68 -13.97
N GLU A 51 25.63 -8.60 -13.75
CA GLU A 51 26.68 -8.93 -14.72
C GLU A 51 26.10 -9.51 -16.00
N TRP A 52 25.07 -10.35 -15.90
CA TRP A 52 24.38 -10.92 -17.07
C TRP A 52 23.63 -9.87 -17.90
N VAL A 53 22.91 -8.94 -17.26
CA VAL A 53 22.24 -7.81 -17.94
C VAL A 53 23.27 -6.81 -18.51
N GLY A 54 24.44 -6.74 -17.88
CA GLY A 54 25.46 -5.74 -18.12
C GLY A 54 25.30 -4.57 -17.15
N PRO A 55 26.30 -4.26 -16.30
CA PRO A 55 26.16 -3.24 -15.25
C PRO A 55 25.76 -1.86 -15.77
N LEU A 56 26.20 -1.47 -16.97
CA LEU A 56 25.88 -0.18 -17.59
C LEU A 56 24.41 -0.08 -18.07
N ASN A 57 23.74 -1.23 -18.23
CA ASN A 57 22.33 -1.30 -18.63
C ASN A 57 21.39 -1.28 -17.41
N VAL A 58 21.92 -1.39 -16.18
CA VAL A 58 21.13 -1.43 -14.96
C VAL A 58 21.10 -0.04 -14.32
N VAL A 59 19.93 0.58 -14.30
CA VAL A 59 19.75 1.90 -13.65
C VAL A 59 19.35 1.75 -12.19
N HIS A 60 18.52 0.75 -11.86
CA HIS A 60 17.93 0.65 -10.52
C HIS A 60 17.59 -0.80 -10.19
N ILE A 61 17.84 -1.17 -8.93
CA ILE A 61 17.46 -2.45 -8.35
C ILE A 61 16.44 -2.20 -7.25
N VAL A 62 15.30 -2.89 -7.38
CA VAL A 62 14.23 -2.93 -6.39
C VAL A 62 14.20 -4.32 -5.77
N THR A 63 14.19 -4.37 -4.44
CA THR A 63 14.09 -5.62 -3.66
C THR A 63 13.02 -5.48 -2.58
N ASP A 64 12.75 -6.56 -1.84
CA ASP A 64 11.99 -6.46 -0.60
C ASP A 64 12.69 -5.55 0.45
N ASN A 65 12.01 -5.36 1.58
CA ASN A 65 12.46 -4.50 2.68
C ASN A 65 12.93 -5.28 3.92
N ALA A 66 13.10 -6.60 3.82
CA ALA A 66 13.65 -7.41 4.89
C ALA A 66 15.13 -7.05 5.12
N ALA A 67 15.61 -7.23 6.36
CA ALA A 67 16.92 -6.73 6.78
C ALA A 67 18.09 -7.25 5.93
N ASN A 68 18.01 -8.51 5.51
CA ASN A 68 18.97 -9.15 4.62
C ASN A 68 18.98 -8.56 3.21
N TYR A 69 17.84 -8.23 2.61
CA TYR A 69 17.78 -7.53 1.33
C TYR A 69 18.22 -6.07 1.44
N VAL A 70 17.92 -5.39 2.56
CA VAL A 70 18.45 -4.04 2.81
C VAL A 70 19.98 -4.06 2.88
N ALA A 71 20.56 -5.03 3.57
CA ALA A 71 22.01 -5.21 3.60
C ALA A 71 22.58 -5.57 2.22
N THR A 72 21.89 -6.44 1.47
CA THR A 72 22.24 -6.79 0.08
C THR A 72 22.28 -5.56 -0.82
N GLY A 73 21.23 -4.72 -0.76
CA GLY A 73 21.16 -3.49 -1.52
C GLY A 73 22.31 -2.53 -1.25
N ARG A 74 22.77 -2.45 0.00
CA ARG A 74 23.97 -1.67 0.35
C ARG A 74 25.23 -2.25 -0.29
N LEU A 75 25.40 -3.57 -0.32
CA LEU A 75 26.53 -4.23 -0.98
C LEU A 75 26.51 -3.97 -2.49
N ILE A 76 25.33 -4.03 -3.12
CA ILE A 76 25.17 -3.68 -4.54
C ILE A 76 25.60 -2.23 -4.78
N SER A 77 25.09 -1.28 -4.00
CA SER A 77 25.48 0.14 -4.15
C SER A 77 26.96 0.41 -3.89
N GLN A 78 27.64 -0.44 -3.12
CA GLN A 78 29.10 -0.36 -2.91
C GLN A 78 29.90 -0.88 -4.10
N LYS A 79 29.54 -2.05 -4.64
CA LYS A 79 30.22 -2.63 -5.83
C LYS A 79 29.92 -1.83 -7.09
N HIS A 80 28.66 -1.46 -7.28
CA HIS A 80 28.13 -0.79 -8.47
C HIS A 80 27.62 0.60 -8.10
N ASN A 81 28.54 1.55 -7.93
CA ASN A 81 28.23 2.91 -7.46
C ASN A 81 27.27 3.70 -8.38
N HIS A 82 27.20 3.32 -9.65
CA HIS A 82 26.30 3.90 -10.66
C HIS A 82 24.94 3.22 -10.66
N ILE A 83 24.66 2.21 -9.84
CA ILE A 83 23.35 1.53 -9.73
C ILE A 83 22.63 2.00 -8.46
N ASN A 84 21.39 2.45 -8.63
CA ASN A 84 20.56 2.79 -7.47
C ASN A 84 19.96 1.53 -6.87
N TRP A 85 19.75 1.54 -5.56
CA TRP A 85 18.93 0.54 -4.88
C TRP A 85 17.84 1.20 -4.04
N SER A 86 16.65 0.61 -4.05
CA SER A 86 15.60 0.95 -3.08
C SER A 86 14.79 -0.28 -2.67
N PRO A 87 14.19 -0.27 -1.47
CA PRO A 87 13.13 -1.22 -1.14
C PRO A 87 11.90 -0.98 -2.04
N CYS A 88 11.08 -2.02 -2.17
CA CYS A 88 9.83 -2.01 -2.93
C CYS A 88 8.80 -1.04 -2.33
N ALA A 89 8.24 -0.17 -3.17
CA ALA A 89 7.21 0.79 -2.80
C ALA A 89 5.94 0.10 -2.26
N ALA A 90 5.42 -0.90 -2.98
CA ALA A 90 4.24 -1.65 -2.56
C ALA A 90 4.44 -2.33 -1.19
N HIS A 91 5.63 -2.91 -0.97
CA HIS A 91 5.96 -3.51 0.32
C HIS A 91 6.05 -2.46 1.44
N CYS A 92 6.69 -1.31 1.19
CA CYS A 92 6.74 -0.22 2.16
C CYS A 92 5.36 0.33 2.53
N LEU A 93 4.44 0.48 1.57
CA LEU A 93 3.06 0.87 1.84
C LEU A 93 2.32 -0.19 2.67
N ASN A 94 2.53 -1.48 2.38
CA ASN A 94 2.02 -2.57 3.21
C ASN A 94 2.53 -2.51 4.66
N LEU A 95 3.77 -2.08 4.90
CA LEU A 95 4.27 -1.86 6.26
C LEU A 95 3.63 -0.65 6.96
N ILE A 96 3.24 0.39 6.21
CA ILE A 96 2.45 1.50 6.78
C ILE A 96 1.09 0.98 7.26
N PHE A 97 0.40 0.17 6.44
CA PHE A 97 -0.85 -0.48 6.85
C PHE A 97 -0.67 -1.34 8.09
N LYS A 98 0.44 -2.11 8.17
CA LYS A 98 0.79 -2.92 9.34
C LYS A 98 0.92 -2.08 10.59
N ASP A 99 1.66 -0.98 10.53
CA ASP A 99 1.95 -0.15 11.70
C ASP A 99 0.71 0.60 12.18
N ILE A 100 -0.13 1.08 11.25
CA ILE A 100 -1.41 1.70 11.61
C ILE A 100 -2.37 0.66 12.21
N GLY A 101 -2.39 -0.56 11.65
CA GLY A 101 -3.18 -1.67 12.18
C GLY A 101 -2.81 -2.10 13.60
N LYS A 102 -1.61 -1.73 14.09
CA LYS A 102 -1.14 -2.00 15.46
C LYS A 102 -1.56 -0.93 16.47
N MET A 103 -2.09 0.20 16.04
CA MET A 103 -2.58 1.22 16.98
C MET A 103 -3.77 0.66 17.75
N ASP A 104 -3.81 0.83 19.07
CA ASP A 104 -4.78 0.16 19.95
C ASP A 104 -6.23 0.31 19.49
N HIS A 105 -6.65 1.52 19.12
CA HIS A 105 -8.01 1.78 18.66
C HIS A 105 -8.31 1.15 17.30
N VAL A 106 -7.33 1.03 16.40
CA VAL A 106 -7.48 0.35 15.11
C VAL A 106 -7.49 -1.17 15.30
N ALA A 107 -6.59 -1.70 16.12
CA ALA A 107 -6.51 -3.12 16.43
C ALA A 107 -7.80 -3.62 17.10
N GLU A 108 -8.34 -2.85 18.05
CA GLU A 108 -9.62 -3.15 18.69
C GLU A 108 -10.79 -3.09 17.70
N LEU A 109 -10.82 -2.10 16.81
CA LEU A 109 -11.85 -1.99 15.78
C LEU A 109 -11.85 -3.21 14.85
N VAL A 110 -10.67 -3.64 14.39
CA VAL A 110 -10.49 -4.84 13.56
C VAL A 110 -10.92 -6.09 14.32
N ARG A 111 -10.57 -6.22 15.61
CA ARG A 111 -11.01 -7.35 16.45
C ARG A 111 -12.54 -7.43 16.55
N ARG A 112 -13.20 -6.28 16.77
CA ARG A 112 -14.67 -6.19 16.80
C ARG A 112 -15.30 -6.56 15.46
N ALA A 113 -14.73 -6.09 14.35
CA ALA A 113 -15.16 -6.44 13.00
C ALA A 113 -15.03 -7.95 12.72
N SER A 114 -13.94 -8.57 13.17
CA SER A 114 -13.74 -10.02 13.08
C SER A 114 -14.78 -10.79 13.87
N ASN A 115 -15.16 -10.34 15.07
CA ASN A 115 -16.23 -10.98 15.86
C ASN A 115 -17.57 -11.01 15.11
N VAL A 116 -17.93 -9.91 14.43
CA VAL A 116 -19.15 -9.83 13.60
C VAL A 116 -19.07 -10.81 12.44
N THR A 117 -17.94 -10.83 11.74
CA THR A 117 -17.74 -11.71 10.58
C THR A 117 -17.79 -13.19 10.99
N ILE A 118 -17.08 -13.57 12.04
CA ILE A 118 -17.08 -14.94 12.59
C ILE A 118 -18.50 -15.33 13.00
N PHE A 119 -19.23 -14.45 13.68
CA PHE A 119 -20.60 -14.69 14.08
C PHE A 119 -21.51 -14.98 12.89
N VAL A 120 -21.45 -14.18 11.82
CA VAL A 120 -22.28 -14.40 10.62
C VAL A 120 -21.95 -15.73 9.94
N TYR A 121 -20.66 -15.98 9.71
CA TYR A 121 -20.23 -17.12 8.90
C TYR A 121 -20.25 -18.46 9.63
N ASN A 122 -20.18 -18.48 10.96
CA ASN A 122 -20.34 -19.72 11.74
C ASN A 122 -21.80 -20.19 11.78
N HIS A 123 -22.76 -19.35 11.40
CA HIS A 123 -24.17 -19.66 11.44
C HIS A 123 -24.79 -19.68 10.05
N VAL A 124 -24.82 -20.86 9.43
CA VAL A 124 -25.34 -21.08 8.07
C VAL A 124 -26.72 -20.47 7.85
N ALA A 125 -27.61 -20.52 8.84
CA ALA A 125 -28.95 -19.95 8.74
C ALA A 125 -28.95 -18.42 8.67
N LEU A 126 -28.05 -17.75 9.39
CA LEU A 126 -27.89 -16.29 9.35
C LEU A 126 -27.31 -15.85 8.00
N LEU A 127 -26.26 -16.56 7.55
CA LEU A 127 -25.65 -16.31 6.25
C LEU A 127 -26.65 -16.54 5.09
N SER A 128 -27.46 -17.60 5.19
CA SER A 128 -28.52 -17.89 4.21
C SER A 128 -29.62 -16.83 4.20
N TRP A 129 -29.87 -16.17 5.33
CA TRP A 129 -30.81 -15.05 5.40
C TRP A 129 -30.23 -13.81 4.71
N LEU A 130 -28.96 -13.48 4.97
CA LEU A 130 -28.27 -12.35 4.36
C LEU A 130 -28.16 -12.49 2.83
N ARG A 131 -27.82 -13.69 2.34
CA ARG A 131 -27.73 -13.99 0.90
C ARG A 131 -29.03 -13.82 0.12
N LYS A 132 -30.18 -13.70 0.78
CA LYS A 132 -31.48 -13.44 0.13
C LYS A 132 -31.74 -11.95 -0.07
N ARG A 133 -30.91 -11.07 0.50
CA ARG A 133 -31.04 -9.62 0.30
C ARG A 133 -30.60 -9.26 -1.11
N GLU A 134 -31.31 -8.31 -1.69
CA GLU A 134 -30.95 -7.75 -2.98
C GLU A 134 -29.58 -7.05 -2.88
N GLY A 135 -28.70 -7.30 -3.85
CA GLY A 135 -27.36 -6.70 -3.87
C GLY A 135 -26.35 -7.31 -2.89
N TRP A 136 -26.70 -8.39 -2.17
CA TRP A 136 -25.76 -9.03 -1.25
C TRP A 136 -24.50 -9.53 -1.97
N THR A 137 -23.34 -9.22 -1.38
CA THR A 137 -22.03 -9.75 -1.75
C THR A 137 -21.37 -10.34 -0.50
N GLU A 138 -20.53 -11.37 -0.66
CA GLU A 138 -19.84 -11.97 0.47
C GLU A 138 -18.92 -10.94 1.15
N ILE A 139 -18.91 -10.93 2.49
CA ILE A 139 -18.01 -10.08 3.26
C ILE A 139 -16.59 -10.60 3.07
N LEU A 140 -15.70 -9.72 2.60
CA LEU A 140 -14.30 -10.06 2.41
C LEU A 140 -13.64 -10.34 3.76
N ARG A 141 -12.88 -11.43 3.83
CA ARG A 141 -12.06 -11.77 5.00
C ARG A 141 -10.65 -11.27 4.79
N HIS A 142 -10.00 -10.82 5.86
CA HIS A 142 -8.61 -10.39 5.78
C HIS A 142 -7.70 -11.57 5.43
N GLY A 143 -6.76 -11.36 4.52
CA GLY A 143 -5.74 -12.34 4.15
C GLY A 143 -4.51 -12.20 5.05
N ALA A 144 -3.94 -13.31 5.52
CA ALA A 144 -2.78 -13.29 6.42
C ALA A 144 -1.53 -12.60 5.84
N THR A 145 -1.43 -12.53 4.50
CA THR A 145 -0.21 -12.18 3.78
C THR A 145 -0.16 -10.74 3.24
N ARG A 146 -1.22 -9.92 3.40
CA ARG A 146 -1.24 -8.52 2.91
C ARG A 146 -2.01 -7.60 3.85
N PHE A 147 -1.31 -6.72 4.57
CA PHE A 147 -1.91 -5.84 5.59
C PHE A 147 -3.00 -4.90 5.06
N ALA A 148 -2.93 -4.49 3.79
CA ALA A 148 -3.99 -3.70 3.16
C ALA A 148 -5.35 -4.43 3.13
N THR A 149 -5.35 -5.78 3.08
CA THR A 149 -6.59 -6.57 3.02
C THR A 149 -7.42 -6.46 4.29
N THR A 150 -6.82 -6.14 5.44
CA THR A 150 -7.54 -5.85 6.68
C THR A 150 -8.50 -4.68 6.50
N PHE A 151 -8.08 -3.62 5.81
CA PHE A 151 -8.90 -2.43 5.59
C PHE A 151 -9.91 -2.61 4.45
N ILE A 152 -9.59 -3.44 3.46
CA ILE A 152 -10.56 -3.91 2.45
C ILE A 152 -11.70 -4.69 3.13
N ALA A 153 -11.36 -5.62 4.03
CA ALA A 153 -12.33 -6.39 4.79
C ALA A 153 -13.19 -5.49 5.70
N LEU A 154 -12.58 -4.49 6.34
CA LEU A 154 -13.30 -3.52 7.17
C LEU A 154 -14.32 -2.70 6.35
N LYS A 155 -13.93 -2.23 5.15
CA LYS A 155 -14.85 -1.54 4.24
C LYS A 155 -15.98 -2.47 3.78
N SER A 156 -15.65 -3.69 3.37
CA SER A 156 -16.63 -4.69 2.97
C SER A 156 -17.66 -4.96 4.08
N LEU A 157 -17.21 -5.06 5.33
CA LEU A 157 -18.12 -5.20 6.48
C LEU A 157 -18.99 -3.97 6.68
N HIS A 158 -18.42 -2.77 6.59
CA HIS A 158 -19.14 -1.50 6.74
C HIS A 158 -20.25 -1.34 5.69
N ASP A 159 -20.01 -1.75 4.44
CA ASP A 159 -21.01 -1.67 3.37
C ASP A 159 -22.25 -2.53 3.66
N HIS A 160 -22.09 -3.57 4.48
CA HIS A 160 -23.18 -4.44 4.94
C HIS A 160 -23.80 -4.00 6.26
N LYS A 161 -23.51 -2.80 6.78
CA LYS A 161 -24.04 -2.27 8.05
C LYS A 161 -25.55 -2.45 8.17
N HIS A 162 -26.30 -1.94 7.20
CA HIS A 162 -27.77 -1.93 7.24
C HIS A 162 -28.34 -3.35 7.14
N ASP A 163 -27.70 -4.22 6.38
CA ASP A 163 -28.08 -5.61 6.21
C ASP A 163 -27.90 -6.41 7.50
N LEU A 164 -26.77 -6.19 8.18
CA LEU A 164 -26.46 -6.81 9.46
C LEU A 164 -27.37 -6.29 10.59
N GLN A 165 -27.64 -4.99 10.63
CA GLN A 165 -28.59 -4.40 11.59
C GLN A 165 -30.01 -4.93 11.39
N ALA A 166 -30.46 -5.04 10.14
CA ALA A 166 -31.74 -5.64 9.81
C ALA A 166 -31.79 -7.13 10.17
N LEU A 167 -30.71 -7.88 9.98
CA LEU A 167 -30.65 -9.29 10.39
C LEU A 167 -30.91 -9.42 11.89
N VAL A 168 -30.15 -8.73 12.74
CA VAL A 168 -30.22 -8.89 14.20
C VAL A 168 -31.50 -8.30 14.82
N THR A 169 -32.22 -7.46 14.08
CA THR A 169 -33.53 -6.92 14.49
C THR A 169 -34.71 -7.64 13.84
N SER A 170 -34.45 -8.55 12.89
CA SER A 170 -35.51 -9.29 12.21
C SER A 170 -36.23 -10.27 13.14
N LYS A 171 -37.51 -10.51 12.87
CA LYS A 171 -38.28 -11.57 13.54
C LYS A 171 -37.59 -12.94 13.41
N PHE A 172 -37.00 -13.22 12.25
CA PHE A 172 -36.22 -14.43 12.01
C PHE A 172 -35.11 -14.62 13.05
N PHE A 173 -34.36 -13.57 13.37
CA PHE A 173 -33.31 -13.63 14.37
C PHE A 173 -33.85 -13.66 15.80
N VAL A 174 -34.80 -12.77 16.12
CA VAL A 174 -35.36 -12.64 17.48
C VAL A 174 -35.99 -13.94 17.95
N ASP A 175 -36.75 -14.63 17.09
CA ASP A 175 -37.43 -15.89 17.43
C ASP A 175 -36.48 -17.11 17.40
N SER A 176 -35.25 -16.94 16.91
CA SER A 176 -34.28 -18.05 16.78
C SER A 176 -33.60 -18.44 18.10
N ARG A 177 -32.87 -19.56 18.09
CA ARG A 177 -31.96 -19.92 19.19
C ARG A 177 -30.75 -18.99 19.30
N TYR A 178 -30.39 -18.29 18.22
CA TYR A 178 -29.18 -17.47 18.16
C TYR A 178 -29.28 -16.20 19.01
N SER A 179 -30.49 -15.63 19.14
CA SER A 179 -30.76 -14.47 19.99
C SER A 179 -30.64 -14.77 21.49
N LYS A 180 -30.84 -16.05 21.87
CA LYS A 180 -30.82 -16.51 23.27
C LYS A 180 -29.42 -16.92 23.75
N ASP A 181 -28.50 -17.19 22.82
CA ASP A 181 -27.13 -17.58 23.15
C ASP A 181 -26.33 -16.38 23.66
N TYR A 182 -25.78 -16.50 24.88
CA TYR A 182 -24.97 -15.45 25.49
C TYR A 182 -23.71 -15.13 24.68
N LYS A 183 -23.13 -16.13 23.99
CA LYS A 183 -21.92 -15.96 23.17
C LYS A 183 -22.16 -15.01 21.99
N ASN A 184 -23.38 -15.01 21.47
CA ASN A 184 -23.76 -14.19 20.32
C ASN A 184 -24.12 -12.75 20.70
N LYS A 185 -24.38 -12.47 21.98
CA LYS A 185 -24.74 -11.11 22.46
C LYS A 185 -23.67 -10.08 22.18
N VAL A 186 -22.39 -10.48 22.21
CA VAL A 186 -21.26 -9.60 21.90
C VAL A 186 -21.30 -9.14 20.44
N ALA A 187 -21.55 -10.05 19.48
CA ALA A 187 -21.64 -9.67 18.08
C ALA A 187 -22.86 -8.79 17.81
N VAL A 188 -24.01 -9.11 18.42
CA VAL A 188 -25.23 -8.31 18.31
C VAL A 188 -25.03 -6.90 18.87
N SER A 189 -24.37 -6.75 20.02
CA SER A 189 -24.11 -5.43 20.60
C SER A 189 -23.16 -4.60 19.72
N ILE A 190 -22.18 -5.23 19.08
CA ILE A 190 -21.30 -4.57 18.10
C ILE A 190 -22.10 -4.11 16.87
N ILE A 191 -22.95 -4.98 16.30
CA ILE A 191 -23.77 -4.65 15.11
C ILE A 191 -24.73 -3.48 15.39
N LEU A 192 -25.24 -3.36 16.61
CA LEU A 192 -26.15 -2.27 16.99
C LEU A 192 -25.43 -1.01 17.46
N ASP A 193 -24.10 -1.05 17.65
CA ASP A 193 -23.31 0.11 18.09
C ASP A 193 -23.01 1.06 16.93
N ASN A 194 -23.67 2.21 16.90
CA ASN A 194 -23.42 3.22 15.87
C ASN A 194 -22.01 3.81 15.93
N ARG A 195 -21.35 3.82 17.11
CA ARG A 195 -19.97 4.30 17.22
C ARG A 195 -19.01 3.37 16.48
N PHE A 196 -19.17 2.06 16.63
CA PHE A 196 -18.40 1.07 15.88
C PHE A 196 -18.44 1.31 14.36
N TRP A 197 -19.64 1.56 13.81
CA TRP A 197 -19.77 1.81 12.38
C TRP A 197 -19.14 3.14 11.95
N ASN A 198 -19.30 4.19 12.75
CA ASN A 198 -18.66 5.49 12.48
C ASN A 198 -17.13 5.36 12.53
N ASP A 199 -16.58 4.63 13.50
CA ASP A 199 -15.15 4.36 13.61
C ASP A 199 -14.64 3.55 12.41
N CYS A 200 -15.40 2.56 11.94
CA CYS A 200 -15.10 1.82 10.70
C CYS A 200 -14.99 2.78 9.51
N LEU A 201 -15.97 3.67 9.33
CA LEU A 201 -15.97 4.63 8.23
C LEU A 201 -14.76 5.57 8.29
N ILE A 202 -14.45 6.11 9.48
CA ILE A 202 -13.30 6.99 9.69
C ILE A 202 -11.99 6.27 9.31
N VAL A 203 -11.78 5.04 9.79
CA VAL A 203 -10.56 4.26 9.51
C VAL A 203 -10.48 3.88 8.03
N VAL A 204 -11.58 3.54 7.38
CA VAL A 204 -11.58 3.27 5.93
C VAL A 204 -11.21 4.53 5.15
N ASN A 205 -11.82 5.67 5.47
CA ASN A 205 -11.55 6.94 4.78
C ASN A 205 -10.10 7.39 4.99
N LEU A 206 -9.57 7.16 6.19
CA LEU A 206 -8.16 7.39 6.52
C LEU A 206 -7.21 6.54 5.66
N MET A 207 -7.56 5.27 5.41
CA MET A 207 -6.73 4.33 4.64
C MET A 207 -6.88 4.48 3.14
N SER A 208 -8.00 5.05 2.67
CA SER A 208 -8.33 5.15 1.24
C SER A 208 -7.22 5.80 0.39
N PRO A 209 -6.60 6.94 0.76
CA PRO A 209 -5.49 7.51 0.01
C PRO A 209 -4.28 6.57 -0.10
N LEU A 210 -3.95 5.84 0.97
CA LEU A 210 -2.86 4.85 0.97
C LEU A 210 -3.18 3.67 0.06
N MET A 211 -4.45 3.23 0.04
CA MET A 211 -4.87 2.10 -0.78
C MET A 211 -4.81 2.43 -2.27
N ARG A 212 -5.17 3.66 -2.64
CA ARG A 212 -5.03 4.15 -4.03
C ARG A 212 -3.57 4.19 -4.44
N LEU A 213 -2.70 4.76 -3.60
CA LEU A 213 -1.28 4.77 -3.89
C LEU A 213 -0.71 3.34 -4.01
N LEU A 214 -1.15 2.42 -3.16
CA LEU A 214 -0.76 1.01 -3.27
C LEU A 214 -1.15 0.43 -4.62
N ARG A 215 -2.38 0.66 -5.09
CA ARG A 215 -2.83 0.21 -6.43
C ARG A 215 -1.98 0.77 -7.55
N ILE A 216 -1.61 2.05 -7.48
CA ILE A 216 -0.76 2.70 -8.50
C ILE A 216 0.63 2.05 -8.54
N VAL A 217 1.24 1.79 -7.39
CA VAL A 217 2.62 1.26 -7.34
C VAL A 217 2.72 -0.25 -7.54
N ASP A 218 1.62 -0.98 -7.31
CA ASP A 218 1.50 -2.43 -7.51
C ASP A 218 0.96 -2.78 -8.90
N CYS A 219 0.70 -1.78 -9.75
CA CYS A 219 0.27 -1.97 -11.13
C CYS A 219 1.46 -2.30 -12.03
N ASP A 220 1.39 -3.42 -12.75
CA ASP A 220 2.43 -3.87 -13.69
C ASP A 220 2.29 -3.24 -15.08
N GLU A 221 1.17 -2.57 -15.38
CA GLU A 221 0.88 -2.02 -16.71
C GLU A 221 1.57 -0.68 -16.96
N ARG A 222 1.84 0.12 -15.91
CA ARG A 222 2.35 1.50 -16.06
C ARG A 222 3.57 1.77 -15.19
N PRO A 223 4.55 2.59 -15.64
CA PRO A 223 5.69 2.98 -14.83
C PRO A 223 5.24 3.85 -13.63
N SER A 224 5.24 3.26 -12.44
CA SER A 224 4.67 3.90 -11.24
C SER A 224 5.65 4.79 -10.46
N MET A 225 6.95 4.73 -10.78
CA MET A 225 8.01 5.39 -9.99
C MET A 225 7.82 6.91 -9.86
N GLY A 226 7.39 7.58 -10.94
CA GLY A 226 7.14 9.03 -10.94
C GLY A 226 5.98 9.45 -10.04
N TYR A 227 5.06 8.53 -9.72
CA TYR A 227 3.87 8.79 -8.90
C TYR A 227 4.11 8.56 -7.41
N VAL A 228 5.17 7.85 -7.02
CA VAL A 228 5.44 7.49 -5.62
C VAL A 228 5.57 8.74 -4.73
N TYR A 229 6.35 9.73 -5.17
CA TYR A 229 6.61 10.94 -4.38
C TYR A 229 5.34 11.78 -4.22
N GLU A 230 4.64 12.05 -5.33
CA GLU A 230 3.39 12.81 -5.35
C GLU A 230 2.31 12.11 -4.54
N GLY A 231 2.14 10.80 -4.74
CA GLY A 231 1.18 9.99 -4.02
C GLY A 231 1.39 10.06 -2.51
N MET A 232 2.64 9.99 -2.04
CA MET A 232 2.95 10.12 -0.61
C MET A 232 2.66 11.52 -0.07
N TYR A 233 2.84 12.57 -0.88
CA TYR A 233 2.43 13.93 -0.52
C TYR A 233 0.90 14.03 -0.42
N ARG A 234 0.16 13.53 -1.42
CA ARG A 234 -1.31 13.53 -1.45
C ARG A 234 -1.91 12.70 -0.31
N VAL A 235 -1.31 11.57 0.05
CA VAL A 235 -1.68 10.79 1.25
C VAL A 235 -1.62 11.65 2.51
N HIS A 236 -0.50 12.35 2.73
CA HIS A 236 -0.37 13.23 3.90
C HIS A 236 -1.41 14.35 3.91
N LEU A 237 -1.67 14.95 2.74
CA LEU A 237 -2.66 16.02 2.62
C LEU A 237 -4.09 15.53 2.83
N GLY A 238 -4.45 14.38 2.24
CA GLY A 238 -5.76 13.76 2.38
C GLY A 238 -6.08 13.42 3.84
N ILE A 239 -5.12 12.86 4.56
CA ILE A 239 -5.28 12.55 5.99
C ILE A 239 -5.45 13.82 6.83
N LYS A 240 -4.70 14.90 6.53
CA LYS A 240 -4.88 16.18 7.21
C LYS A 240 -6.26 16.77 6.96
N LYS A 241 -6.72 16.75 5.70
CA LYS A 241 -8.04 17.24 5.29
C LYS A 241 -9.16 16.46 5.99
N LEU A 242 -9.07 15.14 6.05
CA LEU A 242 -10.05 14.27 6.71
C LEU A 242 -10.33 14.68 8.17
N PHE A 243 -9.31 15.14 8.88
CA PHE A 243 -9.43 15.60 10.27
C PHE A 243 -9.54 17.12 10.41
N ASN A 244 -9.94 17.83 9.35
CA ASN A 244 -10.06 19.30 9.33
C ASN A 244 -8.79 20.00 9.85
N TYR A 245 -7.62 19.45 9.51
CA TYR A 245 -6.31 19.93 9.96
C TYR A 245 -6.13 19.96 11.50
N ASN A 246 -6.93 19.19 12.25
CA ASN A 246 -6.73 19.00 13.67
C ASN A 246 -5.50 18.13 13.93
N GLU A 247 -4.41 18.78 14.35
CA GLU A 247 -3.12 18.14 14.55
C GLU A 247 -3.18 16.97 15.54
N ARG A 248 -3.97 17.07 16.62
CA ARG A 248 -4.09 15.99 17.61
C ARG A 248 -4.59 14.69 16.98
N LEU A 249 -5.49 14.79 16.00
CA LEU A 249 -6.14 13.62 15.38
C LEU A 249 -5.30 13.03 14.25
N TYR A 250 -4.72 13.86 13.37
CA TYR A 250 -3.99 13.34 12.20
C TYR A 250 -2.52 12.99 12.49
N LYS A 251 -1.89 13.64 13.48
CA LYS A 251 -0.44 13.53 13.73
C LYS A 251 0.04 12.10 14.01
N PRO A 252 -0.68 11.26 14.80
CA PRO A 252 -0.28 9.88 15.03
C PRO A 252 -0.09 9.09 13.72
N TYR A 253 -1.04 9.21 12.78
CA TYR A 253 -0.99 8.51 11.50
C TYR A 253 0.07 9.08 10.56
N THR A 254 0.11 10.40 10.40
CA THR A 254 1.11 11.05 9.54
C THR A 254 2.53 10.84 10.03
N LYS A 255 2.76 10.65 11.34
CA LYS A 255 4.07 10.29 11.90
C LYS A 255 4.51 8.89 11.42
N ILE A 256 3.63 7.90 11.44
CA ILE A 256 3.92 6.54 10.94
C ILE A 256 4.29 6.59 9.45
N ILE A 257 3.47 7.29 8.65
CA ILE A 257 3.66 7.43 7.21
C ILE A 257 4.99 8.13 6.91
N LYS A 258 5.25 9.25 7.59
CA LYS A 258 6.50 10.02 7.43
C LYS A 258 7.72 9.19 7.82
N GLN A 259 7.65 8.44 8.92
CA GLN A 259 8.76 7.60 9.36
C GLN A 259 9.12 6.55 8.30
N ARG A 260 8.12 5.84 7.75
CA ARG A 260 8.35 4.86 6.67
C ARG A 260 8.83 5.52 5.39
N TRP A 261 8.30 6.69 5.04
CA TRP A 261 8.74 7.49 3.91
C TRP A 261 10.21 7.88 4.01
N ASP A 262 10.59 8.61 5.06
CA ASP A 262 11.93 9.18 5.21
C ASP A 262 13.00 8.08 5.40
N GLN A 263 12.66 6.96 6.04
CA GLN A 263 13.63 5.88 6.28
C GLN A 263 13.81 4.93 5.10
N GLN A 264 12.76 4.70 4.30
CA GLN A 264 12.74 3.58 3.34
C GLN A 264 12.58 4.04 1.89
N LEU A 265 11.58 4.87 1.59
CA LEU A 265 11.19 5.19 0.22
C LEU A 265 11.73 6.52 -0.31
N LYS A 266 12.05 7.49 0.52
CA LYS A 266 12.52 8.81 0.08
C LYS A 266 13.97 8.77 -0.42
N LYS A 267 14.18 8.15 -1.58
CA LYS A 267 15.46 8.06 -2.29
C LYS A 267 15.54 9.11 -3.39
N SER A 268 16.75 9.51 -3.75
CA SER A 268 17.03 10.46 -4.82
C SER A 268 16.36 10.06 -6.14
N ILE A 269 16.33 8.76 -6.46
CA ILE A 269 15.67 8.24 -7.67
C ILE A 269 14.16 8.51 -7.71
N HIS A 270 13.46 8.46 -6.57
CA HIS A 270 12.02 8.76 -6.52
C HIS A 270 11.76 10.27 -6.67
N SER A 271 12.64 11.11 -6.09
CA SER A 271 12.59 12.57 -6.31
C SER A 271 12.85 12.93 -7.77
N ALA A 272 13.83 12.26 -8.40
CA ALA A 272 14.16 12.48 -9.80
C ALA A 272 13.03 12.02 -10.74
N ALA A 273 12.46 10.84 -10.49
CA ALA A 273 11.33 10.34 -11.27
C ALA A 273 10.10 11.26 -11.15
N TYR A 274 9.84 11.81 -9.97
CA TYR A 274 8.79 12.81 -9.76
C TYR A 274 9.05 14.10 -10.53
N TRP A 275 10.26 14.64 -10.43
CA TRP A 275 10.64 15.88 -11.11
C TRP A 275 10.60 15.74 -12.65
N LEU A 276 10.99 14.56 -13.17
CA LEU A 276 10.97 14.26 -14.60
C LEU A 276 9.57 13.93 -15.14
N ASN A 277 8.56 13.84 -14.28
CA ASN A 277 7.20 13.56 -14.72
C ASN A 277 6.52 14.86 -15.23
N PRO A 278 6.18 14.98 -16.53
CA PRO A 278 5.57 16.18 -17.10
C PRO A 278 4.23 16.57 -16.46
N CYS A 279 3.44 15.59 -15.98
CA CYS A 279 2.18 15.85 -15.27
C CYS A 279 2.42 16.75 -14.06
N PHE A 280 3.46 16.44 -13.27
CA PHE A 280 3.75 17.14 -12.01
C PHE A 280 4.68 18.35 -12.20
N GLN A 281 5.60 18.26 -13.16
CA GLN A 281 6.51 19.35 -13.45
C GLN A 281 5.78 20.61 -13.93
N TYR A 282 4.66 20.43 -14.65
CA TYR A 282 3.87 21.51 -15.23
C TYR A 282 2.52 21.71 -14.53
N ASP A 283 2.29 21.06 -13.40
CA ASP A 283 1.12 21.29 -12.55
C ASP A 283 1.15 22.72 -11.96
N GLN A 284 -0.02 23.29 -11.66
CA GLN A 284 -0.14 24.65 -11.12
C GLN A 284 0.38 24.77 -9.68
N GLU A 285 0.20 23.74 -8.85
CA GLU A 285 0.70 23.74 -7.46
C GLU A 285 2.23 23.49 -7.37
N ASN A 286 2.86 23.07 -8.48
CA ASN A 286 4.27 22.72 -8.70
C ASN A 286 5.16 22.65 -7.44
N PHE A 287 5.30 21.45 -6.86
CA PHE A 287 6.23 21.19 -5.77
C PHE A 287 7.60 20.66 -6.23
N CYS A 288 7.84 20.54 -7.53
CA CYS A 288 9.10 20.05 -8.09
C CYS A 288 10.28 20.98 -7.78
N ASN A 289 10.01 22.26 -7.49
CA ASN A 289 11.03 23.25 -7.12
C ASN A 289 11.49 23.18 -5.65
N LYS A 290 10.94 22.27 -4.84
CA LYS A 290 11.37 22.14 -3.44
C LYS A 290 12.85 21.73 -3.36
N PRO A 291 13.64 22.29 -2.43
CA PRO A 291 15.08 22.02 -2.35
C PRO A 291 15.44 20.53 -2.24
N ASN A 292 14.61 19.75 -1.53
CA ASN A 292 14.84 18.32 -1.37
C ASN A 292 14.51 17.49 -2.62
N VAL A 293 13.65 17.99 -3.51
CA VAL A 293 13.37 17.36 -4.80
C VAL A 293 14.53 17.64 -5.75
N ILE A 294 14.89 18.92 -5.89
CA ILE A 294 16.02 19.35 -6.73
C ILE A 294 17.33 18.69 -6.29
N GLY A 295 17.61 18.66 -4.99
CA GLY A 295 18.79 17.95 -4.45
C GLY A 295 18.81 16.48 -4.86
N GLY A 296 17.68 15.78 -4.78
CA GLY A 296 17.58 14.39 -5.22
C GLY A 296 17.80 14.21 -6.73
N VAL A 297 17.39 15.17 -7.56
CA VAL A 297 17.68 15.14 -9.01
C VAL A 297 19.18 15.29 -9.25
N MET A 298 19.82 16.24 -8.56
CA MET A 298 21.26 16.47 -8.67
C MET A 298 22.06 15.25 -8.21
N ASP A 299 21.67 14.60 -7.10
CA ASP A 299 22.28 13.36 -6.63
C ASP A 299 22.22 12.25 -7.69
N VAL A 300 21.09 12.11 -8.40
CA VAL A 300 20.95 11.12 -9.48
C VAL A 300 21.85 11.47 -10.65
N ILE A 301 21.92 12.73 -11.07
CA ILE A 301 22.79 13.15 -12.17
C ILE A 301 24.25 12.91 -11.82
N ASP A 302 24.65 13.22 -10.60
CA ASP A 302 26.01 13.03 -10.16
C ASP A 302 26.43 11.55 -10.16
N GLN A 303 25.50 10.66 -9.84
CA GLN A 303 25.70 9.21 -9.84
C GLN A 303 25.61 8.56 -11.22
N LYS A 304 24.75 9.07 -12.12
CA LYS A 304 24.41 8.40 -13.40
C LYS A 304 25.12 8.96 -14.61
N VAL A 305 25.37 10.27 -14.63
CA VAL A 305 25.89 10.95 -15.81
C VAL A 305 27.42 10.95 -15.76
N LEU A 306 28.02 9.95 -16.39
CA LEU A 306 29.49 9.78 -16.44
C LEU A 306 30.17 10.86 -17.29
N LYS A 307 29.50 11.32 -18.35
CA LYS A 307 29.95 12.39 -19.25
C LYS A 307 28.74 13.25 -19.63
N GLY A 308 28.96 14.54 -19.85
CA GLY A 308 27.89 15.42 -20.32
C GLY A 308 27.00 16.00 -19.20
N LYS A 309 27.54 16.16 -17.97
CA LYS A 309 26.75 16.68 -16.83
C LYS A 309 26.20 18.08 -17.10
N LEU A 310 27.02 18.96 -17.69
CA LEU A 310 26.62 20.34 -18.00
C LEU A 310 25.52 20.37 -19.07
N GLU A 311 25.64 19.54 -20.08
CA GLU A 311 24.66 19.36 -21.15
C GLU A 311 23.33 18.83 -20.57
N THR A 312 23.40 17.81 -19.70
CA THR A 312 22.23 17.29 -18.99
C THR A 312 21.55 18.38 -18.15
N MET A 313 22.32 19.19 -17.42
CA MET A 313 21.78 20.32 -16.66
C MET A 313 21.12 21.39 -17.57
N ASN A 314 21.65 21.60 -18.77
CA ASN A 314 21.03 22.49 -19.74
C ASN A 314 19.70 21.90 -20.27
N GLU A 315 19.65 20.61 -20.57
CA GLU A 315 18.41 19.94 -20.99
C GLU A 315 17.33 19.97 -19.90
N MET A 316 17.73 19.78 -18.63
CA MET A 316 16.83 19.96 -17.50
C MET A 316 16.20 21.36 -17.48
N LYS A 317 16.99 22.39 -17.75
CA LYS A 317 16.47 23.76 -17.82
C LYS A 317 15.45 23.88 -18.95
N LEU A 318 15.72 23.30 -20.12
CA LEU A 318 14.77 23.30 -21.24
C LEU A 318 13.46 22.60 -20.87
N PHE A 319 13.55 21.45 -20.21
CA PHE A 319 12.39 20.70 -19.73
C PHE A 319 11.60 21.52 -18.69
N ARG A 320 12.25 21.98 -17.62
CA ARG A 320 11.59 22.76 -16.54
C ARG A 320 10.89 24.01 -17.06
N ASP A 321 11.58 24.76 -17.90
CA ASP A 321 11.13 26.08 -18.37
C ASP A 321 10.23 25.97 -19.62
N ARG A 322 9.89 24.74 -20.06
CA ARG A 322 9.10 24.46 -21.27
C ARG A 322 9.66 25.15 -22.51
N LEU A 323 10.96 25.05 -22.73
CA LEU A 323 11.64 25.64 -23.87
C LEU A 323 11.79 24.62 -25.01
N GLY A 324 11.88 25.11 -26.24
CA GLY A 324 12.06 24.27 -27.42
C GLY A 324 10.86 23.36 -27.69
N SER A 325 11.10 22.07 -27.89
CA SER A 325 10.04 21.07 -28.15
C SER A 325 9.07 20.90 -26.98
N PHE A 326 9.53 21.07 -25.74
CA PHE A 326 8.71 20.96 -24.53
C PHE A 326 7.66 22.08 -24.39
N GLY A 327 7.87 23.21 -25.07
CA GLY A 327 6.96 24.35 -25.04
C GLY A 327 5.82 24.28 -26.05
N ARG A 328 5.77 23.24 -26.89
CA ARG A 328 4.71 23.09 -27.89
C ARG A 328 3.38 22.70 -27.21
N GLU A 329 2.28 23.23 -27.73
CA GLU A 329 0.93 22.95 -27.19
C GLU A 329 0.64 21.44 -27.15
N LEU A 330 1.04 20.69 -28.19
CA LEU A 330 0.90 19.23 -28.22
C LEU A 330 1.65 18.54 -27.08
N ALA A 331 2.87 19.00 -26.74
CA ALA A 331 3.63 18.41 -25.64
C ALA A 331 2.96 18.71 -24.29
N TYR A 332 2.38 19.90 -24.15
CA TYR A 332 1.67 20.30 -22.93
C TYR A 332 0.33 19.58 -22.77
N SER A 333 -0.52 19.54 -23.80
CA SER A 333 -1.82 18.86 -23.73
C SER A 333 -1.68 17.35 -23.60
N SER A 334 -0.59 16.79 -24.12
CA SER A 334 -0.29 15.36 -24.01
C SER A 334 0.45 14.97 -22.74
N ARG A 335 0.89 15.94 -21.90
CA ARG A 335 1.60 15.65 -20.64
C ARG A 335 0.82 14.70 -19.75
N GLU A 336 -0.49 14.76 -19.89
CA GLU A 336 -1.44 14.00 -19.14
C GLU A 336 -1.67 12.66 -19.87
N VAL A 337 -1.90 12.67 -21.16
CA VAL A 337 -2.35 11.46 -21.89
C VAL A 337 -1.22 10.53 -22.33
N LEU A 338 -0.04 11.08 -22.64
CA LEU A 338 1.10 10.32 -23.17
C LEU A 338 2.09 10.01 -22.05
N GLN A 339 2.36 8.72 -21.85
CA GLN A 339 3.39 8.30 -20.93
C GLN A 339 4.77 8.56 -21.55
N PRO A 340 5.79 8.94 -20.75
CA PRO A 340 7.14 9.16 -21.27
C PRO A 340 7.80 7.93 -21.90
N VAL A 341 7.17 6.75 -21.81
CA VAL A 341 7.77 5.44 -22.12
C VAL A 341 6.90 4.57 -23.03
N ASP A 342 5.61 4.89 -23.23
CA ASP A 342 4.72 4.09 -24.08
C ASP A 342 4.65 4.66 -25.49
N ASP A 343 5.26 3.94 -26.45
CA ASP A 343 5.10 4.21 -27.89
C ASP A 343 3.75 3.70 -28.44
N ASP A 344 2.94 2.99 -27.64
CA ASP A 344 1.65 2.47 -28.09
C ASP A 344 0.54 2.61 -27.04
N GLN A 345 -0.45 3.43 -27.42
CA GLN A 345 -1.77 3.70 -26.82
C GLN A 345 -1.89 4.80 -25.73
N PRO A 346 -2.73 5.83 -25.96
CA PRO A 346 -3.09 6.81 -24.95
C PRO A 346 -4.09 6.18 -23.98
N ALA A 347 -3.61 5.76 -22.81
CA ALA A 347 -4.50 5.39 -21.71
C ALA A 347 -4.75 6.63 -20.85
N GLU A 348 -6.02 7.02 -20.68
CA GLU A 348 -6.41 8.16 -19.84
C GLU A 348 -5.73 8.10 -18.46
N LEU A 349 -5.30 9.26 -17.98
CA LEU A 349 -4.71 9.40 -16.66
C LEU A 349 -5.70 9.15 -15.57
N ASP A 350 -5.21 8.41 -14.58
CA ASP A 350 -5.80 8.25 -13.27
C ASP A 350 -5.68 9.52 -12.39
N VAL A 351 -5.18 10.63 -12.95
CA VAL A 351 -5.18 11.95 -12.30
C VAL A 351 -6.60 12.41 -12.01
N LYS A 352 -7.57 12.09 -12.89
CA LYS A 352 -8.99 12.32 -12.62
C LYS A 352 -9.55 11.43 -11.52
N GLU A 353 -9.06 10.21 -11.27
CA GLU A 353 -9.45 9.40 -10.09
C GLU A 353 -8.79 9.95 -8.81
N LEU A 354 -7.54 10.41 -8.93
CA LEU A 354 -6.81 11.14 -7.89
C LEU A 354 -7.45 12.50 -7.54
N GLU A 355 -8.07 13.19 -8.49
CA GLU A 355 -8.75 14.48 -8.33
C GLU A 355 -10.23 14.34 -7.96
N SER A 356 -11.01 13.49 -8.65
CA SER A 356 -12.45 13.30 -8.39
C SER A 356 -12.73 12.87 -6.95
N LEU A 357 -11.86 12.03 -6.39
CA LEU A 357 -12.02 11.52 -5.02
C LEU A 357 -11.42 12.43 -3.93
N LEU A 358 -10.90 13.61 -4.30
CA LEU A 358 -10.60 14.69 -3.36
C LEU A 358 -11.78 15.65 -3.18
N TYR A 359 -12.80 15.56 -4.04
CA TYR A 359 -13.92 16.51 -4.09
C TYR A 359 -15.32 15.86 -4.01
N GLU A 360 -15.44 14.53 -4.13
CA GLU A 360 -16.72 13.86 -3.86
C GLU A 360 -16.82 13.25 -2.45
N GLU A 361 -17.79 13.83 -1.74
CA GLU A 361 -18.51 13.43 -0.53
C GLU A 361 -17.82 13.46 0.84
N GLY A 362 -18.16 14.52 1.58
CA GLY A 362 -18.53 14.41 2.99
C GLY A 362 -17.49 14.93 3.97
N SER A 363 -17.35 16.25 4.07
CA SER A 363 -16.83 16.87 5.29
C SER A 363 -17.63 16.36 6.50
N ILE A 364 -17.02 15.54 7.35
CA ILE A 364 -17.58 15.23 8.66
C ILE A 364 -17.48 16.53 9.47
N LEU A 365 -18.63 17.14 9.77
CA LEU A 365 -18.72 18.14 10.81
C LEU A 365 -18.47 17.43 12.15
N ILE A 366 -17.23 17.47 12.61
CA ILE A 366 -16.86 17.12 13.99
C ILE A 366 -17.27 18.31 14.87
N ASN A 367 -18.57 18.56 14.99
CA ASN A 367 -19.13 19.42 16.01
C ASN A 367 -20.19 18.59 16.74
N GLU A 368 -19.99 18.43 18.05
CA GLU A 368 -20.75 17.60 19.02
C GLU A 368 -20.06 16.28 19.43
N VAL A 369 -18.83 16.40 19.93
CA VAL A 369 -18.42 15.58 21.09
C VAL A 369 -18.34 16.52 22.28
N GLU A 370 -19.49 16.94 22.79
CA GLU A 370 -19.57 17.55 24.11
C GLU A 370 -19.36 16.46 25.17
N GLY A 371 -18.39 16.70 26.04
CA GLY A 371 -18.44 16.26 27.44
C GLY A 371 -18.21 14.78 27.72
N SER A 372 -16.95 14.36 27.78
CA SER A 372 -16.55 13.44 28.86
C SER A 372 -15.07 13.64 29.17
N SER A 373 -14.83 14.62 30.05
CA SER A 373 -13.70 14.64 30.96
C SER A 373 -13.70 13.34 31.76
N SER A 374 -12.68 12.50 31.62
CA SER A 374 -12.31 11.55 32.66
C SER A 374 -10.93 11.95 33.17
N HIS A 375 -10.90 12.33 34.44
CA HIS A 375 -9.72 12.55 35.25
C HIS A 375 -8.71 11.41 35.07
N ILE A 376 -7.45 11.81 35.00
CA ILE A 376 -6.31 10.95 35.28
C ILE A 376 -6.13 11.02 36.78
N ASP A 377 -6.41 9.94 37.49
CA ASP A 377 -5.81 9.66 38.78
C ASP A 377 -4.79 8.54 38.55
N ASP A 378 -3.52 8.90 38.69
CA ASP A 378 -2.42 7.99 38.92
C ASP A 378 -2.55 7.42 40.35
N GLU A 379 -2.54 6.09 40.51
CA GLU A 379 -1.64 5.40 41.45
C GLU A 379 -1.79 3.87 41.41
N ASP A 380 -0.65 3.25 41.11
CA ASP A 380 -0.04 2.05 41.72
C ASP A 380 -0.45 0.60 41.35
N GLY A 381 0.58 -0.12 40.87
CA GLY A 381 1.01 -1.40 41.46
C GLY A 381 0.24 -2.68 41.12
N GLY A 382 0.67 -3.40 40.07
CA GLY A 382 0.21 -4.78 39.85
C GLY A 382 0.85 -5.47 38.65
N ASP A 383 2.11 -5.87 38.82
CA ASP A 383 2.86 -6.71 37.89
C ASP A 383 2.17 -8.09 37.75
N VAL A 384 1.57 -8.37 36.59
CA VAL A 384 1.16 -9.72 36.20
C VAL A 384 1.52 -9.92 34.74
N ALA A 385 2.58 -10.70 34.52
CA ALA A 385 2.97 -11.22 33.22
C ALA A 385 1.79 -11.97 32.59
N ILE A 386 1.43 -11.60 31.35
CA ILE A 386 0.57 -12.41 30.49
C ILE A 386 1.43 -12.91 29.33
N GLU A 387 1.76 -14.20 29.41
CA GLU A 387 2.40 -14.99 28.39
C GLU A 387 1.64 -14.95 27.06
N GLY A 388 2.42 -15.03 25.97
CA GLY A 388 1.96 -14.90 24.60
C GLY A 388 0.86 -15.90 24.21
N LEU A 389 -0.12 -15.39 23.47
CA LEU A 389 -1.07 -16.21 22.73
C LEU A 389 -0.49 -16.49 21.33
N ASP A 390 -0.03 -17.72 21.14
CA ASP A 390 0.35 -18.32 19.86
C ASP A 390 -0.83 -18.28 18.87
N VAL A 391 -0.60 -17.66 17.71
CA VAL A 391 -1.60 -17.48 16.64
C VAL A 391 -1.56 -18.64 15.62
N GLU A 392 -0.82 -19.70 15.91
CA GLU A 392 -0.69 -20.87 15.04
C GLU A 392 -1.38 -22.08 15.68
N ASN A 393 -2.70 -22.18 15.54
CA ASN A 393 -3.42 -23.47 15.51
C ASN A 393 -4.91 -23.25 15.24
N PHE A 394 -5.26 -23.08 13.97
CA PHE A 394 -6.62 -23.37 13.50
C PHE A 394 -6.50 -24.38 12.37
N GLY A 395 -6.69 -25.65 12.72
CA GLY A 395 -6.79 -26.75 11.76
C GLY A 395 -8.11 -26.73 10.97
N PHE A 396 -8.12 -27.58 9.94
CA PHE A 396 -9.23 -28.01 9.07
C PHE A 396 -9.43 -27.23 7.75
N PRO A 397 -10.08 -27.84 6.73
CA PRO A 397 -9.43 -28.57 5.64
C PRO A 397 -9.45 -27.78 4.32
N ASN A 398 -8.50 -28.11 3.43
CA ASN A 398 -8.29 -27.51 2.10
C ASN A 398 -9.58 -27.27 1.30
N ALA A 399 -9.97 -26.00 1.16
CA ALA A 399 -10.76 -25.57 0.02
C ALA A 399 -9.79 -25.35 -1.16
N HIS A 400 -9.87 -26.22 -2.17
CA HIS A 400 -9.12 -26.09 -3.41
C HIS A 400 -9.51 -24.81 -4.14
N ALA A 401 -8.64 -23.80 -4.10
CA ALA A 401 -8.63 -22.73 -5.08
C ALA A 401 -7.79 -23.20 -6.28
N GLN A 402 -8.45 -23.50 -7.40
CA GLN A 402 -7.77 -23.73 -8.67
C GLN A 402 -7.13 -22.41 -9.14
N SER A 403 -5.84 -22.49 -9.47
CA SER A 403 -5.07 -21.42 -10.12
C SER A 403 -5.68 -21.12 -11.50
N PRO A 404 -5.76 -19.84 -11.93
CA PRO A 404 -6.21 -19.48 -13.27
C PRO A 404 -5.18 -19.81 -14.38
N TYR A 405 -4.00 -20.36 -14.05
CA TYR A 405 -3.04 -20.83 -15.04
C TYR A 405 -3.15 -22.34 -15.23
N SER A 406 -4.07 -22.75 -16.09
CA SER A 406 -4.10 -24.09 -16.68
C SER A 406 -3.85 -23.96 -18.19
N ASN A 407 -2.77 -24.59 -18.64
CA ASN A 407 -2.41 -24.96 -20.03
C ASN A 407 -1.06 -24.40 -20.46
N PHE A 408 0.01 -25.09 -20.07
CA PHE A 408 1.08 -25.46 -20.98
C PHE A 408 1.59 -26.84 -20.54
N GLN A 409 0.93 -27.88 -21.06
CA GLN A 409 1.48 -29.24 -21.09
C GLN A 409 2.30 -29.37 -22.37
N ASN A 410 3.54 -29.83 -22.19
CA ASN A 410 4.38 -30.62 -23.09
C ASN A 410 4.28 -30.36 -24.60
N GLU A 411 5.33 -29.79 -25.16
CA GLU A 411 6.23 -30.50 -26.08
C GLU A 411 7.66 -29.95 -25.97
#